data_AF-A0AAJ2PTJ4-F1
#
_entry.id   AF-A0AAJ2PTJ4-F1
#
_cell.length_a   1.000
_cell.length_b   1.000
_cell.length_c   1.000
_cell.angle_alpha   90.00
_cell.angle_beta   90.00
_cell.angle_gamma   90.00
#
_symmetry.space_group_name_H-M   'P 1'
#
loop_
_entity.id
_entity.type
_entity.pdbx_description
1 polymer ?
#
loop_
_entity_poly.entity_id
_entity_poly.type
_entity_poly.pdbx_seq_one_letter_code
_entity_poly.pdbx_strand_id
1 'polypeptide(L)'
;MSTEKFEVSGPADGRAGEQAEGPGGEPGKAPVMVACPRCGASGPAVRTVPDACADPDSPRSGLSDRLAKAPGVESRFDSFVHFLEGMAMAGVCAGLAQHGVQDDKPLFTIGGSILAVLLFAGTLWVIRGESRERTTVTAGKPRAEDLWNPAHHCASCGSVFYPTGSPWPGPLTTDQFRKYVWTEAGFAKHLDEKLRKVELPPRTPTGPTAPEGTHGHA
;
A
#
# COMPACT_ATOMS: atom_id res chain seq x y z
N MET A 1 45.76 -64.89 20.38
CA MET A 1 46.21 -65.75 19.27
C MET A 1 45.20 -65.53 18.16
N SER A 2 45.49 -64.63 17.22
CA SER A 2 46.06 -64.95 15.89
C SER A 2 44.98 -65.46 14.94
N THR A 3 44.79 -65.01 13.70
CA THR A 3 45.36 -63.90 12.88
C THR A 3 44.41 -63.75 11.65
N GLU A 4 44.54 -62.86 10.66
CA GLU A 4 45.59 -61.93 10.17
C GLU A 4 45.03 -60.50 9.91
N LYS A 5 45.90 -59.62 9.39
CA LYS A 5 45.60 -58.41 8.61
C LYS A 5 45.11 -58.77 7.19
N PHE A 6 44.35 -57.88 6.56
CA PHE A 6 44.37 -57.75 5.09
C PHE A 6 44.28 -56.28 4.70
N GLU A 7 45.42 -55.70 4.27
CA GLU A 7 45.49 -54.36 3.69
C GLU A 7 45.20 -54.46 2.18
N VAL A 8 44.25 -53.67 1.68
CA VAL A 8 44.05 -53.44 0.25
C VAL A 8 44.10 -51.94 -0.02
N SER A 9 45.14 -51.50 -0.72
CA SER A 9 45.26 -50.13 -1.19
C SER A 9 44.20 -49.84 -2.26
N GLY A 10 43.42 -48.78 -2.06
CA GLY A 10 42.61 -48.18 -3.12
C GLY A 10 43.43 -47.14 -3.90
N PRO A 11 43.25 -47.02 -5.23
CA PRO A 11 44.00 -46.08 -6.04
C PRO A 11 43.54 -44.63 -5.84
N ALA A 12 44.46 -43.69 -6.08
CA ALA A 12 44.16 -42.26 -6.13
C ALA A 12 43.62 -41.89 -7.52
N ASP A 13 42.34 -41.55 -7.61
CA ASP A 13 41.76 -40.88 -8.77
C ASP A 13 41.54 -39.39 -8.48
N GLY A 14 42.40 -38.56 -9.08
CA GLY A 14 42.23 -37.11 -9.04
C GLY A 14 41.04 -36.69 -9.91
N ARG A 15 40.04 -36.05 -9.30
CA ARG A 15 38.91 -35.47 -10.03
C ARG A 15 39.05 -33.96 -10.12
N ALA A 16 38.96 -33.44 -11.34
CA ALA A 16 39.09 -32.02 -11.63
C ALA A 16 38.11 -31.16 -10.82
N GLY A 17 38.64 -30.16 -10.12
CA GLY A 17 37.87 -29.03 -9.62
C GLY A 17 37.70 -28.03 -10.75
N GLU A 18 36.58 -28.16 -11.46
CA GLU A 18 36.21 -27.30 -12.59
C GLU A 18 36.06 -25.84 -12.13
N GLN A 19 37.01 -24.98 -12.50
CA GLN A 19 36.91 -23.54 -12.26
C GLN A 19 35.91 -22.96 -13.27
N ALA A 20 34.65 -22.85 -12.86
CA ALA A 20 33.65 -22.11 -13.60
C ALA A 20 33.99 -20.61 -13.56
N GLU A 21 34.57 -20.10 -14.65
CA GLU A 21 34.65 -18.67 -14.92
C GLU A 21 33.22 -18.07 -14.95
N GLY A 22 32.88 -17.32 -13.89
CA GLY A 22 31.69 -16.49 -13.90
C GLY A 22 31.85 -15.33 -14.89
N PRO A 23 30.86 -15.04 -15.76
CA PRO A 23 31.00 -13.98 -16.74
C PRO A 23 31.15 -12.62 -16.05
N GLY A 24 32.03 -11.78 -16.59
CA GLY A 24 32.38 -10.49 -16.01
C GLY A 24 31.16 -9.60 -15.81
N GLY A 25 30.74 -9.45 -14.56
CA GLY A 25 29.83 -8.40 -14.16
C GLY A 25 30.52 -7.04 -14.33
N GLU A 26 29.83 -6.09 -14.93
CA GLU A 26 30.20 -4.67 -14.91
C GLU A 26 30.55 -4.22 -13.48
N PRO A 27 31.45 -3.24 -13.28
CA PRO A 27 31.80 -2.75 -11.96
C PRO A 27 30.56 -2.24 -11.22
N GLY A 28 30.00 -3.12 -10.39
CA GLY A 28 28.72 -2.94 -9.74
C GLY A 28 28.76 -1.67 -8.91
N LYS A 29 27.91 -0.71 -9.29
CA LYS A 29 27.68 0.52 -8.54
C LYS A 29 27.33 0.13 -7.11
N ALA A 30 28.29 0.27 -6.20
CA ALA A 30 28.15 -0.19 -4.82
C ALA A 30 26.84 0.36 -4.24
N PRO A 31 26.03 -0.47 -3.54
CA PRO A 31 24.74 -0.03 -3.05
C PRO A 31 24.95 1.20 -2.18
N VAL A 32 24.40 2.34 -2.64
CA VAL A 32 24.56 3.61 -1.96
C VAL A 32 23.97 3.46 -0.56
N MET A 33 24.83 3.45 0.46
CA MET A 33 24.40 3.22 1.84
C MET A 33 23.57 4.41 2.31
N VAL A 34 22.24 4.26 2.20
CA VAL A 34 21.30 5.24 2.71
C VAL A 34 21.34 5.20 4.23
N ALA A 35 21.73 6.32 4.84
CA ALA A 35 21.63 6.54 6.27
C ALA A 35 20.34 7.31 6.61
N CYS A 36 19.71 6.97 7.74
CA CYS A 36 18.55 7.70 8.24
C CYS A 36 18.98 9.09 8.74
N PRO A 37 18.41 10.19 8.22
CA PRO A 37 18.79 11.55 8.62
C PRO A 37 18.38 11.89 10.06
N ARG A 38 17.57 11.04 10.73
CA ARG A 38 17.10 11.26 12.11
C ARG A 38 17.98 10.61 13.18
N CYS A 39 18.51 9.42 12.91
CA CYS A 39 19.25 8.62 13.91
C CYS A 39 20.57 8.01 13.40
N GLY A 40 20.96 8.27 12.16
CA GLY A 40 22.20 7.75 11.56
C GLY A 40 22.19 6.26 11.22
N ALA A 41 21.16 5.50 11.57
CA ALA A 41 21.06 4.07 11.24
C ALA A 41 21.11 3.83 9.72
N SER A 42 21.75 2.74 9.30
CA SER A 42 21.94 2.36 7.90
C SER A 42 21.81 0.84 7.72
N GLY A 43 21.99 0.35 6.48
CA GLY A 43 21.94 -1.09 6.19
C GLY A 43 20.52 -1.67 6.42
N PRO A 44 20.35 -2.86 7.01
CA PRO A 44 19.05 -3.55 7.09
C PRO A 44 17.99 -2.80 7.91
N ALA A 45 18.40 -1.83 8.73
CA ALA A 45 17.50 -0.95 9.47
C ALA A 45 16.82 0.13 8.60
N VAL A 46 17.34 0.39 7.40
CA VAL A 46 16.80 1.36 6.44
C VAL A 46 16.45 0.61 5.15
N ARG A 47 15.15 0.52 4.86
CA ARG A 47 14.62 -0.14 3.67
C ARG A 47 13.73 0.82 2.88
N THR A 48 13.48 0.54 1.61
CA THR A 48 12.41 1.24 0.90
C THR A 48 11.08 0.96 1.61
N VAL A 49 10.12 1.88 1.54
CA VAL A 49 8.76 1.64 2.06
C VAL A 49 8.12 0.40 1.42
N PRO A 50 8.24 0.14 0.09
CA PRO A 50 7.88 -1.15 -0.51
C PRO A 50 8.46 -2.37 0.22
N ASP A 51 9.77 -2.43 0.44
CA ASP A 51 10.44 -3.59 1.07
C ASP A 51 10.13 -3.72 2.56
N ALA A 52 9.80 -2.61 3.23
CA ALA A 52 9.35 -2.61 4.62
C ALA A 52 7.89 -3.10 4.76
N CYS A 53 7.04 -2.85 3.76
CA CYS A 53 5.65 -3.30 3.72
C CYS A 53 5.46 -4.70 3.11
N ALA A 54 6.43 -5.21 2.33
CA ALA A 54 6.46 -6.58 1.84
C ALA A 54 6.94 -7.60 2.89
N ASP A 55 7.51 -7.12 4.00
CA ASP A 55 7.98 -7.92 5.13
C ASP A 55 6.81 -8.70 5.80
N PRO A 56 6.93 -10.00 6.07
CA PRO A 56 5.86 -10.79 6.68
C PRO A 56 5.47 -10.35 8.10
N ASP A 57 6.33 -9.62 8.83
CA ASP A 57 5.98 -9.05 10.14
C ASP A 57 5.36 -7.64 10.07
N SER A 58 5.31 -7.04 8.87
CA SER A 58 4.69 -5.72 8.65
C SER A 58 3.18 -5.65 8.94
N PRO A 59 2.35 -6.71 8.73
CA PRO A 59 0.94 -6.68 9.11
C PRO A 59 0.77 -6.81 10.63
N ARG A 60 1.56 -7.69 11.27
CA ARG A 60 1.53 -7.92 12.73
C ARG A 60 1.90 -6.67 13.53
N SER A 61 2.82 -5.85 13.01
CA SER A 61 3.21 -4.57 13.61
C SER A 61 2.28 -3.39 13.24
N GLY A 62 1.32 -3.59 12.34
CA GLY A 62 0.48 -2.53 11.78
C GLY A 62 1.26 -1.48 10.98
N LEU A 63 2.47 -1.82 10.51
CA LEU A 63 3.30 -0.93 9.70
C LEU A 63 2.67 -0.70 8.33
N SER A 64 2.14 -1.75 7.71
CA SER A 64 1.55 -1.68 6.36
C SER A 64 0.21 -0.93 6.30
N ASP A 65 -0.53 -0.81 7.41
CA ASP A 65 -1.66 0.14 7.50
C ASP A 65 -1.14 1.57 7.67
N ARG A 66 -0.20 1.81 8.61
CA ARG A 66 0.38 3.13 8.83
C ARG A 66 1.10 3.70 7.61
N LEU A 67 1.61 2.85 6.72
CA LEU A 67 2.22 3.20 5.43
C LEU A 67 1.32 2.89 4.22
N ALA A 68 0.01 2.68 4.40
CA ALA A 68 -0.90 2.35 3.31
C ALA A 68 -0.84 3.38 2.18
N LYS A 69 -0.55 2.94 0.95
CA LYS A 69 -0.43 3.83 -0.23
C LYS A 69 -1.76 4.41 -0.72
N ALA A 70 -2.87 3.75 -0.41
CA ALA A 70 -4.21 4.13 -0.81
C ALA A 70 -5.21 3.71 0.28
N PRO A 71 -6.39 4.32 0.37
CA PRO A 71 -7.46 3.84 1.23
C PRO A 71 -7.87 2.42 0.83
N GLY A 72 -8.22 1.60 1.83
CA GLY A 72 -8.86 0.32 1.59
C GLY A 72 -10.21 0.54 0.92
N VAL A 73 -10.30 0.24 -0.37
CA VAL A 73 -11.58 0.08 -1.06
C VAL A 73 -12.05 -1.34 -0.85
N GLU A 74 -13.33 -1.52 -0.53
CA GLU A 74 -13.88 -2.87 -0.39
C GLU A 74 -13.71 -3.68 -1.68
N SER A 75 -13.52 -4.98 -1.50
CA SER A 75 -13.30 -5.90 -2.61
C SER A 75 -14.47 -5.86 -3.57
N ARG A 76 -14.18 -5.98 -4.88
CA ARG A 76 -15.23 -6.06 -5.91
C ARG A 76 -16.20 -7.22 -5.66
N PHE A 77 -15.75 -8.26 -4.97
CA PHE A 77 -16.57 -9.42 -4.60
C PHE A 77 -17.52 -9.12 -3.42
N ASP A 78 -17.12 -8.33 -2.42
CA ASP A 78 -17.94 -7.98 -1.25
C ASP A 78 -19.18 -7.18 -1.68
N SER A 79 -18.90 -6.09 -2.41
CA SER A 79 -19.88 -5.26 -3.12
C SER A 79 -20.83 -6.09 -4.01
N PHE A 80 -20.31 -7.11 -4.70
CA PHE A 80 -21.11 -7.97 -5.57
C PHE A 80 -21.99 -8.95 -4.77
N VAL A 81 -21.53 -9.44 -3.62
CA VAL A 81 -22.35 -10.27 -2.72
C VAL A 81 -23.51 -9.45 -2.15
N HIS A 82 -23.26 -8.23 -1.66
CA HIS A 82 -24.33 -7.33 -1.21
C HIS A 82 -25.27 -6.91 -2.35
N PHE A 83 -24.78 -6.78 -3.58
CA PHE A 83 -25.62 -6.59 -4.76
C PHE A 83 -26.56 -7.78 -5.01
N LEU A 84 -26.04 -9.01 -4.97
CA LEU A 84 -26.83 -10.23 -5.16
C LEU A 84 -27.85 -10.44 -4.05
N GLU A 85 -27.50 -10.12 -2.81
CA GLU A 85 -28.40 -10.12 -1.65
C GLU A 85 -29.57 -9.13 -1.85
N GLY A 86 -29.28 -7.89 -2.26
CA GLY A 86 -30.30 -6.89 -2.61
C GLY A 86 -31.19 -7.31 -3.79
N MET A 87 -30.60 -7.89 -4.84
CA MET A 87 -31.32 -8.49 -5.98
C MET A 87 -32.25 -9.62 -5.55
N ALA A 88 -31.79 -10.53 -4.68
CA ALA A 88 -32.58 -11.65 -4.19
C ALA A 88 -33.79 -11.16 -3.37
N MET A 89 -33.60 -10.21 -2.45
CA MET A 89 -34.70 -9.59 -1.70
C MET A 89 -35.70 -8.89 -2.62
N ALA A 90 -35.23 -8.09 -3.59
CA ALA A 90 -36.10 -7.43 -4.56
C ALA A 90 -36.89 -8.44 -5.43
N GLY A 91 -36.25 -9.56 -5.81
CA GLY A 91 -36.89 -10.67 -6.53
C GLY A 91 -37.99 -11.35 -5.73
N VAL A 92 -37.78 -11.58 -4.42
CA VAL A 92 -38.82 -12.10 -3.51
C VAL A 92 -40.00 -11.11 -3.40
N CYS A 93 -39.73 -9.81 -3.27
CA CYS A 93 -40.78 -8.78 -3.26
C CYS A 93 -41.58 -8.73 -4.58
N ALA A 94 -40.92 -8.88 -5.73
CA ALA A 94 -41.57 -8.97 -7.03
C ALA A 94 -42.41 -10.26 -7.18
N GLY A 95 -41.94 -11.39 -6.64
CA GLY A 95 -42.72 -12.64 -6.58
C GLY A 95 -43.99 -12.50 -5.73
N LEU A 96 -43.91 -11.81 -4.58
CA LEU A 96 -45.08 -11.49 -3.76
C LEU A 96 -46.06 -10.56 -4.48
N ALA A 97 -45.56 -9.57 -5.23
CA ALA A 97 -46.41 -8.71 -6.07
C ALA A 97 -47.15 -9.52 -7.16
N GLN A 98 -46.46 -10.46 -7.81
CA GLN A 98 -47.03 -11.34 -8.84
C GLN A 98 -48.12 -12.27 -8.25
N HIS A 99 -47.92 -12.78 -7.03
CA HIS A 99 -48.96 -13.54 -6.33
C HIS A 99 -50.17 -12.66 -5.96
N GLY A 100 -49.94 -11.37 -5.64
CA GLY A 100 -51.00 -10.39 -5.43
C GLY A 100 -51.87 -10.15 -6.67
N VAL A 101 -51.28 -10.19 -7.87
CA VAL A 101 -52.00 -10.08 -9.16
C VAL A 101 -52.88 -11.31 -9.41
N GLN A 102 -52.40 -12.52 -9.11
CA GLN A 102 -53.18 -13.75 -9.33
C GLN A 102 -54.35 -13.92 -8.34
N ASP A 103 -54.26 -13.28 -7.17
CA ASP A 103 -55.25 -13.33 -6.10
C ASP A 103 -56.27 -12.17 -6.11
N ASP A 104 -56.21 -11.24 -7.08
CA ASP A 104 -56.97 -9.96 -7.08
C ASP A 104 -56.78 -9.12 -5.80
N LYS A 105 -55.58 -9.13 -5.20
CA LYS A 105 -55.24 -8.38 -3.97
C LYS A 105 -54.33 -7.18 -4.30
N PRO A 106 -54.87 -6.02 -4.71
CA PRO A 106 -54.10 -4.91 -5.25
C PRO A 106 -53.07 -4.32 -4.27
N LEU A 107 -53.28 -4.47 -2.95
CA LEU A 107 -52.34 -4.04 -1.91
C LEU A 107 -50.99 -4.75 -2.01
N PHE A 108 -50.97 -6.06 -2.31
CA PHE A 108 -49.71 -6.82 -2.44
C PHE A 108 -48.98 -6.49 -3.74
N THR A 109 -49.71 -6.27 -4.83
CA THR A 109 -49.14 -5.82 -6.11
C THR A 109 -48.50 -4.44 -5.97
N ILE A 110 -49.25 -3.44 -5.51
CA ILE A 110 -48.77 -2.06 -5.40
C ILE A 110 -47.62 -1.96 -4.38
N GLY A 111 -47.80 -2.54 -3.19
CA GLY A 111 -46.78 -2.54 -2.14
C GLY A 111 -45.50 -3.27 -2.55
N GLY A 112 -45.62 -4.47 -3.12
CA GLY A 112 -44.48 -5.27 -3.56
C GLY A 112 -43.71 -4.63 -4.73
N SER A 113 -44.40 -4.04 -5.71
CA SER A 113 -43.76 -3.31 -6.81
C SER A 113 -43.01 -2.06 -6.32
N ILE A 114 -43.61 -1.26 -5.43
CA ILE A 114 -42.94 -0.08 -4.86
C ILE A 114 -41.70 -0.50 -4.06
N LEU A 115 -41.82 -1.52 -3.21
CA LEU A 115 -40.70 -2.03 -2.42
C LEU A 115 -39.56 -2.57 -3.30
N ALA A 116 -39.87 -3.34 -4.35
CA ALA A 116 -38.88 -3.85 -5.29
C ALA A 116 -38.14 -2.71 -6.02
N VAL A 117 -38.84 -1.67 -6.46
CA VAL A 117 -38.23 -0.48 -7.10
C VAL A 117 -37.34 0.29 -6.13
N LEU A 118 -37.77 0.48 -4.87
CA LEU A 118 -36.97 1.17 -3.85
C LEU A 118 -35.69 0.40 -3.51
N LEU A 119 -35.78 -0.93 -3.33
CA LEU A 119 -34.62 -1.78 -3.10
C LEU A 119 -33.65 -1.71 -4.29
N PHE A 120 -34.15 -1.86 -5.52
CA PHE A 120 -33.33 -1.80 -6.73
C PHE A 120 -32.64 -0.43 -6.90
N ALA A 121 -33.37 0.67 -6.71
CA ALA A 121 -32.81 2.02 -6.82
C ALA A 121 -31.76 2.30 -5.73
N GLY A 122 -32.00 1.86 -4.49
CA GLY A 122 -31.03 1.95 -3.40
C GLY A 122 -29.76 1.14 -3.69
N THR A 123 -29.90 -0.09 -4.18
CA THR A 123 -28.80 -0.94 -4.60
C THR A 123 -27.97 -0.31 -5.72
N LEU A 124 -28.60 0.25 -6.77
CA LEU A 124 -27.89 0.98 -7.83
C LEU A 124 -27.16 2.23 -7.31
N TRP A 125 -27.74 2.94 -6.33
CA TRP A 125 -27.12 4.11 -5.72
C TRP A 125 -25.82 3.74 -4.97
N VAL A 126 -25.83 2.66 -4.19
CA VAL A 126 -24.65 2.13 -3.48
C VAL A 126 -23.54 1.77 -4.46
N ILE A 127 -23.85 0.94 -5.49
CA ILE A 127 -22.86 0.56 -6.52
C ILE A 127 -22.26 1.79 -7.20
N ARG A 128 -23.08 2.80 -7.52
CA ARG A 128 -22.62 4.02 -8.20
C ARG A 128 -21.74 4.87 -7.29
N GLY A 129 -22.02 4.89 -5.98
CA GLY A 129 -21.16 5.47 -4.95
C GLY A 129 -19.79 4.79 -4.93
N GLU A 130 -19.75 3.48 -4.67
CA GLU A 130 -18.50 2.70 -4.64
C GLU A 130 -17.71 2.78 -5.95
N SER A 131 -18.40 2.71 -7.10
CA SER A 131 -17.76 2.83 -8.42
C SER A 131 -17.08 4.18 -8.58
N ARG A 132 -17.73 5.28 -8.16
CA ARG A 132 -17.12 6.61 -8.13
C ARG A 132 -15.94 6.70 -7.17
N GLU A 133 -15.99 6.02 -6.03
CA GLU A 133 -14.85 5.98 -5.11
C GLU A 133 -13.67 5.19 -5.70
N ARG A 134 -13.93 4.02 -6.27
CA ARG A 134 -12.93 3.22 -7.00
C ARG A 134 -12.30 4.02 -8.15
N THR A 135 -13.06 4.77 -8.95
CA THR A 135 -12.44 5.64 -9.98
C THR A 135 -11.57 6.74 -9.39
N THR A 136 -11.96 7.35 -8.27
CA THR A 136 -11.08 8.32 -7.57
C THR A 136 -9.80 7.68 -7.03
N VAL A 137 -9.86 6.45 -6.49
CA VAL A 137 -8.67 5.73 -6.02
C VAL A 137 -7.77 5.31 -7.18
N THR A 138 -8.34 4.78 -8.27
CA THR A 138 -7.58 4.42 -9.48
C THR A 138 -6.90 5.64 -10.12
N ALA A 139 -7.54 6.80 -10.16
CA ALA A 139 -6.96 8.03 -10.70
C ALA A 139 -5.89 8.68 -9.78
N GLY A 140 -5.93 8.41 -8.48
CA GLY A 140 -4.87 8.83 -7.55
C GLY A 140 -3.69 7.86 -7.45
N LYS A 141 -3.90 6.58 -7.80
CA LYS A 141 -2.91 5.50 -7.62
C LYS A 141 -1.51 5.81 -8.20
N PRO A 142 -1.34 6.31 -9.44
CA PRO A 142 0.00 6.60 -9.97
C PRO A 142 0.74 7.64 -9.12
N ARG A 143 0.07 8.75 -8.78
CA ARG A 143 0.63 9.81 -7.92
C ARG A 143 0.98 9.30 -6.52
N ALA A 144 0.17 8.39 -5.97
CA ALA A 144 0.51 7.74 -4.71
C ALA A 144 1.77 6.88 -4.84
N GLU A 145 1.89 6.07 -5.91
CA GLU A 145 3.04 5.19 -6.15
C GLU A 145 4.32 5.96 -6.45
N ASP A 146 4.26 7.08 -7.19
CA ASP A 146 5.39 7.99 -7.45
C ASP A 146 5.98 8.59 -6.17
N LEU A 147 5.13 8.88 -5.17
CA LEU A 147 5.54 9.36 -3.85
C LEU A 147 5.97 8.22 -2.92
N TRP A 148 5.34 7.05 -3.03
CA TRP A 148 5.49 5.96 -2.08
C TRP A 148 6.71 5.08 -2.37
N ASN A 149 6.99 4.78 -3.64
CA ASN A 149 8.09 3.92 -4.06
C ASN A 149 9.51 4.43 -3.68
N PRO A 150 9.87 5.72 -3.87
CA PRO A 150 11.22 6.20 -3.54
C PRO A 150 11.42 6.52 -2.04
N ALA A 151 10.37 6.46 -1.23
CA ALA A 151 10.45 6.70 0.21
C ALA A 151 11.14 5.54 0.94
N HIS A 152 11.87 5.85 2.01
CA HIS A 152 12.61 4.90 2.83
C HIS A 152 12.11 4.94 4.28
N HIS A 153 11.88 3.78 4.88
CA HIS A 153 11.50 3.61 6.27
C HIS A 153 12.69 3.15 7.12
N CYS A 154 12.90 3.81 8.27
CA CYS A 154 13.91 3.42 9.25
C CYS A 154 13.27 2.66 10.42
N ALA A 155 13.51 1.35 10.50
CA ALA A 155 12.98 0.49 11.56
C ALA A 155 13.49 0.89 12.97
N SER A 156 14.68 1.49 13.08
CA SER A 156 15.26 1.90 14.37
C SER A 156 14.58 3.10 15.03
N CYS A 157 13.85 3.94 14.27
CA CYS A 157 13.19 5.13 14.81
C CYS A 157 11.78 5.42 14.25
N GLY A 158 11.25 4.56 13.38
CA GLY A 158 9.91 4.69 12.79
C GLY A 158 9.72 5.87 11.85
N SER A 159 10.81 6.49 11.37
CA SER A 159 10.74 7.62 10.44
C SER A 159 10.71 7.18 8.98
N VAL A 160 10.02 7.97 8.15
CA VAL A 160 10.00 7.83 6.70
C VAL A 160 10.66 9.05 6.08
N PHE A 161 11.52 8.88 5.08
CA PHE A 161 12.25 9.99 4.44
C PHE A 161 12.56 9.69 2.98
N TYR A 162 12.93 10.72 2.21
CA TYR A 162 13.47 10.58 0.86
C TYR A 162 14.99 10.75 0.90
N PRO A 163 15.80 9.80 0.40
CA PRO A 163 17.28 9.90 0.45
C PRO A 163 17.84 11.13 -0.28
N THR A 164 17.12 11.60 -1.31
CA THR A 164 17.45 12.79 -2.11
C THR A 164 16.93 14.11 -1.49
N GLY A 165 16.19 14.06 -0.38
CA GLY A 165 15.47 15.20 0.18
C GLY A 165 14.31 15.71 -0.67
N SER A 166 13.91 14.97 -1.72
CA SER A 166 12.85 15.32 -2.66
C SER A 166 11.90 14.14 -2.85
N PRO A 167 10.56 14.35 -2.89
CA PRO A 167 9.86 15.63 -2.89
C PRO A 167 9.67 16.26 -1.49
N TRP A 168 10.06 15.58 -0.41
CA TRP A 168 9.95 16.10 0.95
C TRP A 168 11.32 16.23 1.65
N PRO A 169 11.69 17.42 2.17
CA PRO A 169 12.93 17.61 2.90
C PRO A 169 12.85 17.03 4.31
N GLY A 170 13.71 16.06 4.62
CA GLY A 170 13.88 15.50 5.96
C GLY A 170 12.88 14.39 6.35
N PRO A 171 12.97 13.91 7.61
CA PRO A 171 12.21 12.76 8.10
C PRO A 171 10.80 13.13 8.58
N LEU A 172 9.82 12.35 8.14
CA LEU A 172 8.42 12.34 8.58
C LEU A 172 8.15 11.18 9.55
N THR A 173 7.07 11.28 10.34
CA THR A 173 6.46 10.08 10.94
C THR A 173 5.66 9.29 9.91
N THR A 174 5.32 8.03 10.21
CA THR A 174 4.43 7.21 9.36
C THR A 174 3.13 7.93 9.03
N ASP A 175 2.53 8.60 10.02
CA ASP A 175 1.21 9.22 9.91
C ASP A 175 1.27 10.52 9.10
N GLN A 176 2.36 11.30 9.26
CA GLN A 176 2.64 12.46 8.41
C GLN A 176 2.88 12.03 6.96
N PHE A 177 3.64 10.95 6.75
CA PHE A 177 3.89 10.40 5.43
C PHE A 177 2.60 9.91 4.75
N ARG A 178 1.77 9.14 5.46
CA ARG A 178 0.44 8.70 4.98
C ARG A 178 -0.46 9.90 4.65
N LYS A 179 -0.54 10.90 5.53
CA LYS A 179 -1.28 12.14 5.26
C LYS A 179 -0.78 12.84 3.99
N TYR A 180 0.53 12.98 3.83
CA TYR A 180 1.14 13.61 2.67
C TYR A 180 0.78 12.87 1.37
N VAL A 181 1.08 11.56 1.28
CA VAL A 181 0.81 10.72 0.11
C VAL A 181 -0.69 10.75 -0.25
N TRP A 182 -1.58 10.61 0.73
CA TRP A 182 -3.02 10.61 0.50
C TRP A 182 -3.56 11.98 0.08
N THR A 183 -2.96 13.08 0.55
CA THR A 183 -3.37 14.43 0.15
C THR A 183 -3.01 14.69 -1.31
N GLU A 184 -1.76 14.44 -1.70
CA GLU A 184 -1.28 14.65 -3.08
C GLU A 184 -1.92 13.70 -4.10
N ALA A 185 -2.23 12.46 -3.70
CA ALA A 185 -2.97 11.50 -4.53
C ALA A 185 -4.47 11.86 -4.69
N GLY A 186 -5.01 12.81 -3.91
CA GLY A 186 -6.42 13.21 -3.95
C GLY A 186 -7.35 12.37 -3.08
N PHE A 187 -6.81 11.60 -2.13
CA PHE A 187 -7.55 10.77 -1.17
C PHE A 187 -7.93 11.53 0.12
N ALA A 188 -7.79 12.86 0.16
CA ALA A 188 -8.05 13.68 1.34
C ALA A 188 -9.42 13.43 2.00
N LYS A 189 -10.46 13.10 1.22
CA LYS A 189 -11.80 12.73 1.73
C LYS A 189 -11.80 11.46 2.62
N HIS A 190 -10.85 10.54 2.39
CA HIS A 190 -10.70 9.29 3.14
C HIS A 190 -9.77 9.41 4.35
N LEU A 191 -9.10 10.54 4.56
CA LEU A 191 -8.35 10.77 5.81
C LEU A 191 -9.33 10.73 6.99
N ASP A 192 -9.00 9.98 8.04
CA ASP A 192 -9.75 10.02 9.29
C ASP A 192 -9.49 11.34 10.04
N GLU A 193 -10.24 11.59 11.11
CA GLU A 193 -10.11 12.86 11.85
C GLU A 193 -8.74 13.01 12.54
N LYS A 194 -8.08 11.90 12.91
CA LYS A 194 -6.75 11.91 13.51
C LYS A 194 -5.70 12.36 12.49
N LEU A 195 -5.63 11.69 11.35
CA LEU A 195 -4.73 12.03 10.24
C LEU A 195 -5.01 13.42 9.68
N ARG A 196 -6.26 13.90 9.65
CA ARG A 196 -6.55 15.31 9.29
C ARG A 196 -5.87 16.29 10.25
N LYS A 197 -5.89 16.01 11.56
CA LYS A 197 -5.27 16.86 12.60
C LYS A 197 -3.74 16.74 12.70
N VAL A 198 -3.11 15.69 12.15
CA VAL A 198 -1.64 15.56 12.10
C VAL A 198 -1.03 16.70 11.29
N GLU A 199 -0.26 17.58 11.93
CA GLU A 199 0.45 18.65 11.22
C GLU A 199 1.63 18.06 10.42
N LEU A 200 1.74 18.50 9.16
CA LEU A 200 2.94 18.24 8.36
C LEU A 200 3.96 19.34 8.68
N PRO A 201 5.26 19.02 8.80
CA PRO A 201 6.27 20.04 8.99
C PRO A 201 6.35 20.99 7.77
N PRO A 202 7.04 22.13 7.87
CA PRO A 202 7.29 22.99 6.71
C PRO A 202 8.12 22.26 5.64
N ARG A 203 7.78 22.45 4.35
CA ARG A 203 8.60 22.01 3.20
C ARG A 203 9.79 22.97 2.98
N THR A 204 10.52 23.34 4.02
CA THR A 204 11.67 24.25 3.87
C THR A 204 12.86 23.45 3.33
N PRO A 205 13.48 23.85 2.20
CA PRO A 205 14.68 23.18 1.72
C PRO A 205 15.82 23.43 2.71
N THR A 206 16.44 22.36 3.23
CA THR A 206 17.70 22.47 4.00
C THR A 206 18.88 22.69 3.04
N GLY A 207 18.85 23.80 2.31
CA GLY A 207 19.98 24.33 1.55
C GLY A 207 20.73 25.39 2.39
N PRO A 208 22.05 25.53 2.23
CA PRO A 208 22.81 26.50 3.01
C PRO A 208 22.33 27.92 2.71
N THR A 209 22.05 28.69 3.77
CA THR A 209 21.84 30.13 3.69
C THR A 209 23.09 30.78 3.09
N ALA A 210 22.99 31.24 1.84
CA ALA A 210 24.00 32.12 1.28
C ALA A 210 24.06 33.39 2.15
N PRO A 211 25.26 33.88 2.49
CA PRO A 211 25.38 35.06 3.36
C PRO A 211 24.74 36.27 2.68
N GLU A 212 23.95 36.99 3.47
CA GLU A 212 23.26 38.22 3.10
C GLU A 212 24.26 39.22 2.52
N GLY A 213 24.10 39.55 1.24
CA GLY A 213 24.99 40.47 0.55
C GLY A 213 24.82 41.89 1.09
N THR A 214 25.81 42.38 1.84
CA THR A 214 25.77 43.70 2.46
C THR A 214 25.63 44.79 1.40
N HIS A 215 24.46 45.44 1.34
CA HIS A 215 24.27 46.64 0.54
C HIS A 215 25.03 47.82 1.17
N GLY A 216 26.27 48.02 0.71
CA GLY A 216 27.05 49.22 1.03
C GLY A 216 26.57 50.43 0.23
N HIS A 217 25.87 51.34 0.91
CA HIS A 217 25.67 52.72 0.44
C HIS A 217 26.65 53.65 1.17
N ALA A 218 27.65 54.17 0.45
CA ALA A 218 28.34 55.45 0.67
C ALA A 218 29.29 55.72 -0.50
#